data_AF-Q28GB2-F1
#
_entry.id   AF-Q28GB2-F1
#
_cell.length_a   1.000
_cell.length_b   1.000
_cell.length_c   1.000
_cell.angle_alpha   90.00
_cell.angle_beta   90.00
_cell.angle_gamma   90.00
#
_symmetry.space_group_name_H-M   'P 1'
#
loop_
_entity.id
_entity.type
_entity.pdbx_description
1 polymer ?
#
loop_
_entity_poly.entity_id
_entity_poly.type
_entity_poly.pdbx_seq_one_letter_code
_entity_poly.pdbx_strand_id
1 'polypeptide(L)'
;MHSLGEEIKGFTKNKLKKQCTRVTTLSGKRIIETWKDSVVQVVDDPEQRDGSGCGYVQDLSTDLQVGAVKPWLLLGSQDVAQDLDVLKKYKVTHILNVAYGVDNAFPNEFTYKKMSILDLPETDIASFFPECFNFLENVKLQNGVVLVHCNAGVSRAPAIAIGFLMYDEKINFARAFSIVKNARPAACPNPGFMEQLHKYQEINKRPEDIHEKTD
;
A
#
# COMPACT_ATOMS: atom_id res chain seq x y z
N MET A 1 -5.19 11.16 44.93
CA MET A 1 -4.73 10.97 43.54
C MET A 1 -4.34 12.34 43.03
N HIS A 2 -3.06 12.56 42.68
CA HIS A 2 -2.64 13.81 42.06
C HIS A 2 -3.29 13.92 40.69
N SER A 3 -3.72 15.13 40.31
CA SER A 3 -4.21 15.33 38.95
C SER A 3 -3.04 15.32 37.97
N LEU A 4 -3.25 14.86 36.74
CA LEU A 4 -2.25 14.94 35.67
C LEU A 4 -1.68 16.36 35.51
N GLY A 5 -2.51 17.39 35.75
CA GLY A 5 -2.08 18.79 35.72
C GLY A 5 -1.12 19.19 36.85
N GLU A 6 -1.22 18.58 38.02
CA GLU A 6 -0.29 18.79 39.13
C GLU A 6 1.04 18.08 38.88
N GLU A 7 0.99 16.87 38.30
CA GLU A 7 2.19 16.12 37.91
C GLU A 7 3.00 16.85 36.85
N ILE A 8 2.34 17.41 35.81
CA ILE A 8 3.02 18.20 34.77
C ILE A 8 3.65 19.48 35.35
N LYS A 9 2.95 20.18 36.27
CA LYS A 9 3.48 21.39 36.91
C LYS A 9 4.68 21.11 37.82
N GLY A 10 4.69 19.96 38.50
CA GLY A 10 5.80 19.51 39.34
C GLY A 10 6.95 18.84 38.57
N PHE A 11 6.77 18.57 37.27
CA PHE A 11 7.73 17.82 36.49
C PHE A 11 8.98 18.65 36.14
N THR A 12 10.14 18.21 36.62
CA THR A 12 11.41 18.85 36.31
C THR A 12 11.88 18.48 34.91
N LYS A 13 12.06 19.47 34.03
CA LYS A 13 12.57 19.26 32.66
C LYS A 13 13.91 18.50 32.61
N ASN A 14 14.75 18.63 33.63
CA ASN A 14 16.03 17.92 33.73
C ASN A 14 15.88 16.40 33.93
N LYS A 15 14.68 15.91 34.27
CA LYS A 15 14.36 14.48 34.35
C LYS A 15 13.93 13.88 33.00
N LEU A 16 13.76 14.70 31.95
CA LEU A 16 13.51 14.19 30.60
C LEU A 16 14.72 13.41 30.12
N LYS A 17 14.47 12.23 29.54
CA LYS A 17 15.50 11.52 28.78
C LYS A 17 15.97 12.43 27.66
N LYS A 18 17.27 12.68 27.56
CA LYS A 18 17.85 13.37 26.41
C LYS A 18 17.47 12.61 25.15
N GLN A 19 16.84 13.32 24.20
CA GLN A 19 16.46 12.77 22.90
C GLN A 19 17.31 13.43 21.83
N CYS A 20 17.67 12.63 20.81
CA CYS A 20 18.13 13.13 19.54
C CYS A 20 17.08 12.76 18.48
N THR A 21 16.75 13.69 17.61
CA THR A 21 15.82 13.46 16.50
C THR A 21 16.63 13.40 15.22
N ARG A 22 16.46 12.31 14.48
CA ARG A 22 17.03 12.18 13.14
C ARG A 22 16.00 12.70 12.13
N VAL A 23 16.38 13.69 11.34
CA VAL A 23 15.51 14.37 10.37
C VAL A 23 16.02 14.09 8.96
N THR A 24 15.12 13.66 8.08
CA THR A 24 15.37 13.55 6.64
C THR A 24 14.67 14.69 5.93
N THR A 25 15.42 15.55 5.22
CA THR A 25 14.87 16.68 4.47
C THR A 25 14.21 16.21 3.17
N LEU A 26 13.47 17.10 2.50
CA LEU A 26 12.89 16.82 1.17
C LEU A 26 13.95 16.50 0.11
N SER A 27 15.18 16.99 0.27
CA SER A 27 16.31 16.66 -0.61
C SER A 27 16.99 15.33 -0.26
N GLY A 28 16.51 14.63 0.76
CA GLY A 28 17.11 13.39 1.26
C GLY A 28 18.35 13.56 2.13
N LYS A 29 18.69 14.81 2.51
CA LYS A 29 19.76 15.07 3.47
C LYS A 29 19.30 14.60 4.85
N ARG A 30 20.18 13.90 5.58
CA ARG A 30 19.92 13.44 6.95
C ARG A 30 20.72 14.28 7.94
N ILE A 31 20.03 14.80 8.96
CA ILE A 31 20.62 15.56 10.06
C ILE A 31 20.15 15.00 11.40
N ILE A 32 20.95 15.19 12.44
CA ILE A 32 20.61 14.85 13.82
C ILE A 32 20.46 16.14 14.61
N GLU A 33 19.26 16.35 15.14
CA GLU A 33 18.94 17.46 16.03
C GLU A 33 19.02 16.99 17.48
N THR A 34 19.84 17.66 18.28
CA THR A 34 19.94 17.41 19.73
C THR A 34 19.67 18.68 20.50
N TRP A 35 18.79 18.61 21.50
CA TRP A 35 18.54 19.72 22.40
C TRP A 35 19.60 19.77 23.51
N LYS A 36 20.34 20.88 23.58
CA LYS A 36 21.36 21.12 24.61
C LYS A 36 21.35 22.58 25.05
N ASP A 37 21.25 22.82 26.35
CA ASP A 37 21.32 24.16 26.97
C ASP A 37 20.32 25.18 26.36
N SER A 38 19.09 24.72 26.06
CA SER A 38 18.03 25.50 25.40
C SER A 38 18.33 25.90 23.95
N VAL A 39 19.34 25.30 23.33
CA VAL A 39 19.70 25.48 21.92
C VAL A 39 19.56 24.16 21.18
N VAL A 40 19.09 24.20 19.95
CA VAL A 40 19.10 23.03 19.04
C VAL A 40 20.47 22.97 18.37
N GLN A 41 21.20 21.88 18.60
CA GLN A 41 22.41 21.57 17.84
C GLN A 41 22.04 20.64 16.70
N VAL A 42 22.40 21.03 15.48
CA VAL A 42 22.16 20.26 14.25
C VAL A 42 23.50 19.80 13.72
N VAL A 43 23.65 18.50 13.51
CA VAL A 43 24.83 17.89 12.87
C VAL A 43 24.39 17.04 11.68
N ASP A 44 25.25 16.88 10.69
CA ASP A 44 25.00 15.92 9.62
C ASP A 44 24.99 14.50 10.19
N ASP A 45 24.12 13.64 9.67
CA ASP A 45 24.01 12.25 10.13
C ASP A 45 25.26 11.47 9.68
N PRO A 46 26.11 10.97 10.60
CA PRO A 46 27.35 10.27 10.25
C PRO A 46 27.09 8.94 9.52
N GLU A 47 25.87 8.41 9.57
CA GLU A 47 25.46 7.22 8.81
C GLU A 47 25.01 7.55 7.37
N GLN A 48 24.95 8.83 7.00
CA GLN A 48 24.64 9.23 5.63
C GLN A 48 25.80 8.84 4.70
N ARG A 49 25.65 7.72 3.99
CA ARG A 49 26.57 7.35 2.91
C ARG A 49 26.44 8.35 1.75
N ASP A 50 27.55 8.70 1.11
CA ASP A 50 27.56 9.56 -0.08
C ASP A 50 26.63 8.99 -1.15
N GLY A 51 25.51 9.66 -1.36
CA GLY A 51 24.44 9.24 -2.26
C GLY A 51 23.15 9.99 -1.98
N SER A 52 22.46 10.41 -3.05
CA SER A 52 21.18 11.12 -3.01
C SER A 52 20.13 10.27 -2.28
N GLY A 53 19.95 10.50 -0.98
CA GLY A 53 18.90 9.86 -0.20
C GLY A 53 17.51 10.23 -0.74
N CYS A 54 16.51 9.41 -0.46
CA CYS A 54 15.13 9.80 -0.70
C CYS A 54 14.69 10.84 0.34
N GLY A 55 13.78 11.75 -0.03
CA GLY A 55 13.22 12.75 0.88
C GLY A 55 12.30 12.20 1.98
N TYR A 56 12.39 10.91 2.28
CA TYR A 56 11.59 10.17 3.24
C TYR A 56 12.43 9.10 3.93
N VAL A 57 11.99 8.63 5.10
CA VAL A 57 12.63 7.52 5.81
C VAL A 57 12.21 6.21 5.15
N GLN A 58 13.18 5.45 4.64
CA GLN A 58 12.94 4.12 4.10
C GLN A 58 12.81 3.12 5.25
N ASP A 59 11.69 2.40 5.30
CA ASP A 59 11.57 1.20 6.12
C ASP A 59 12.17 0.03 5.35
N LEU A 60 13.20 -0.59 5.92
CA LEU A 60 13.91 -1.72 5.32
C LEU A 60 13.43 -3.06 5.89
N SER A 61 12.43 -3.05 6.78
CA SER A 61 11.81 -4.27 7.25
C SER A 61 11.00 -4.93 6.14
N THR A 62 11.09 -6.26 6.05
CA THR A 62 10.36 -7.04 5.06
C THR A 62 8.87 -7.11 5.43
N ASP A 63 8.00 -6.76 4.50
CA ASP A 63 6.56 -6.94 4.65
C ASP A 63 6.11 -8.24 3.98
N LEU A 64 6.13 -9.35 4.72
CA LEU A 64 5.62 -10.65 4.26
C LEU A 64 4.12 -10.86 4.56
N GLN A 65 3.37 -9.80 4.89
CA GLN A 65 1.95 -9.92 5.18
C GLN A 65 1.14 -10.16 3.90
N VAL A 66 0.50 -11.33 3.80
CA VAL A 66 -0.44 -11.64 2.73
C VAL A 66 -1.87 -11.27 3.16
N GLY A 67 -2.52 -10.41 2.39
CA GLY A 67 -3.94 -10.10 2.56
C GLY A 67 -4.82 -11.02 1.72
N ALA A 68 -5.58 -11.91 2.34
CA ALA A 68 -6.50 -12.80 1.64
C ALA A 68 -7.86 -12.12 1.43
N VAL A 69 -8.05 -11.50 0.26
CA VAL A 69 -9.31 -10.81 -0.11
C VAL A 69 -10.41 -11.84 -0.39
N LYS A 70 -10.03 -12.94 -1.06
CA LYS A 70 -10.82 -14.16 -1.27
C LYS A 70 -9.88 -15.37 -1.14
N PRO A 71 -10.39 -16.60 -1.01
CA PRO A 71 -9.53 -17.79 -0.96
C PRO A 71 -8.54 -17.92 -2.14
N TRP A 72 -8.90 -17.36 -3.30
CA TRP A 72 -8.11 -17.40 -4.53
C TRP A 72 -7.48 -16.05 -4.91
N LEU A 73 -7.84 -14.94 -4.25
CA LEU A 73 -7.36 -13.59 -4.56
C LEU A 73 -6.60 -13.02 -3.36
N LEU A 74 -5.27 -12.93 -3.52
CA LEU A 74 -4.34 -12.49 -2.48
C LEU A 74 -3.72 -11.13 -2.85
N LEU A 75 -3.40 -10.34 -1.83
CA LEU A 75 -2.68 -9.07 -1.95
C LEU A 75 -1.37 -9.10 -1.16
N GLY A 76 -0.33 -8.49 -1.72
CA GLY A 76 0.98 -8.40 -1.05
C GLY A 76 1.86 -7.27 -1.57
N SER A 77 2.99 -7.11 -0.89
CA SER A 77 4.13 -6.28 -1.32
C SER A 77 5.00 -7.05 -2.34
N GLN A 78 6.04 -6.39 -2.85
CA GLN A 78 7.08 -7.07 -3.61
C GLN A 78 7.82 -8.12 -2.78
N ASP A 79 7.93 -7.92 -1.46
CA ASP A 79 8.65 -8.84 -0.57
C ASP A 79 7.93 -10.20 -0.53
N VAL A 80 6.59 -10.19 -0.45
CA VAL A 80 5.75 -11.39 -0.61
C VAL A 80 6.00 -12.05 -1.97
N ALA A 81 6.06 -11.26 -3.05
CA ALA A 81 6.25 -11.78 -4.41
C ALA A 81 7.67 -12.34 -4.66
N GLN A 82 8.63 -11.96 -3.82
CA GLN A 82 10.03 -12.41 -3.85
C GLN A 82 10.31 -13.56 -2.88
N ASP A 83 9.33 -13.96 -2.07
CA ASP A 83 9.46 -15.05 -1.11
C ASP A 83 8.78 -16.33 -1.62
N LEU A 84 9.58 -17.28 -2.11
CA LEU A 84 9.08 -18.53 -2.70
C LEU A 84 8.32 -19.39 -1.68
N ASP A 85 8.73 -19.38 -0.42
CA ASP A 85 8.13 -20.21 0.63
C ASP A 85 6.74 -19.69 0.99
N VAL A 86 6.58 -18.36 1.09
CA VAL A 86 5.27 -17.72 1.26
C VAL A 86 4.38 -18.03 0.06
N LEU A 87 4.86 -17.86 -1.17
CA LEU A 87 4.07 -18.15 -2.37
C LEU A 87 3.59 -19.61 -2.40
N LYS A 88 4.47 -20.57 -2.10
CA LYS A 88 4.11 -21.99 -2.02
C LYS A 88 3.16 -22.31 -0.88
N LYS A 89 3.35 -21.70 0.30
CA LYS A 89 2.46 -21.84 1.46
C LYS A 89 1.03 -21.45 1.13
N TYR A 90 0.85 -20.36 0.38
CA TYR A 90 -0.46 -19.88 -0.07
C TYR A 90 -0.94 -20.55 -1.38
N LYS A 91 -0.19 -21.52 -1.91
CA LYS A 91 -0.49 -22.26 -3.14
C LYS A 91 -0.72 -21.33 -4.32
N VAL A 92 0.05 -20.25 -4.40
CA VAL A 92 -0.01 -19.31 -5.51
C VAL A 92 0.31 -20.04 -6.80
N THR A 93 -0.47 -19.76 -7.84
CA THR A 93 -0.31 -20.32 -9.19
C THR A 93 -0.05 -19.22 -10.22
N HIS A 94 -0.59 -18.02 -9.95
CA HIS A 94 -0.56 -16.87 -10.83
C HIS A 94 -0.11 -15.63 -10.06
N ILE A 95 0.61 -14.73 -10.72
CA ILE A 95 1.06 -13.48 -10.11
C ILE A 95 0.76 -12.32 -11.06
N LEU A 96 -0.04 -11.36 -10.57
CA LEU A 96 -0.29 -10.09 -11.23
C LEU A 96 0.62 -9.02 -10.60
N ASN A 97 1.73 -8.74 -11.26
CA ASN A 97 2.68 -7.71 -10.88
C ASN A 97 2.25 -6.36 -11.48
N VAL A 98 1.71 -5.47 -10.66
CA VAL A 98 1.35 -4.11 -11.07
C VAL A 98 2.34 -3.05 -10.59
N ALA A 99 3.55 -3.47 -10.22
CA ALA A 99 4.59 -2.58 -9.72
C ALA A 99 5.41 -1.98 -10.88
N TYR A 100 5.77 -0.71 -10.73
CA TYR A 100 6.82 -0.07 -11.52
C TYR A 100 8.19 -0.47 -10.99
N GLY A 101 9.10 -0.84 -11.90
CA GLY A 101 10.51 -1.11 -11.58
C GLY A 101 10.77 -2.40 -10.79
N VAL A 102 9.79 -3.31 -10.68
CA VAL A 102 9.95 -4.61 -10.00
C VAL A 102 9.86 -5.73 -11.03
N ASP A 103 10.87 -6.60 -11.06
CA ASP A 103 10.89 -7.78 -11.92
C ASP A 103 10.24 -9.00 -11.27
N ASN A 104 9.82 -9.93 -12.12
CA ASN A 104 9.21 -11.17 -11.68
C ASN A 104 10.31 -12.09 -11.13
N ALA A 105 10.21 -12.47 -9.86
CA ALA A 105 11.27 -13.23 -9.17
C ALA A 105 11.38 -14.67 -9.65
N PHE A 106 10.25 -15.31 -9.97
CA PHE A 106 10.18 -16.75 -10.25
C PHE A 106 9.44 -17.07 -11.57
N PRO A 107 9.86 -16.52 -12.72
CA PRO A 107 9.11 -16.60 -13.98
C PRO A 107 8.89 -18.03 -14.50
N ASN A 108 9.68 -19.00 -14.04
CA ASN A 108 9.56 -20.41 -14.41
C ASN A 108 8.64 -21.22 -13.48
N GLU A 109 8.21 -20.66 -12.34
CA GLU A 109 7.44 -21.36 -11.31
C GLU A 109 5.95 -20.95 -11.30
N PHE A 110 5.63 -19.74 -11.77
CA PHE A 110 4.28 -19.19 -11.75
C PHE A 110 3.92 -18.56 -13.10
N THR A 111 2.63 -18.48 -13.39
CA THR A 111 2.13 -17.72 -14.54
C THR A 111 2.05 -16.24 -14.18
N TYR A 112 2.79 -15.39 -14.89
CA TYR A 112 2.82 -13.95 -14.61
C TYR A 112 2.00 -13.12 -15.60
N LYS A 113 1.44 -12.04 -15.08
CA LYS A 113 1.08 -10.85 -15.85
C LYS A 113 1.78 -9.64 -15.20
N LYS A 114 2.55 -8.88 -15.98
CA LYS A 114 3.23 -7.66 -15.51
C LYS A 114 2.65 -6.44 -16.21
N MET A 115 2.18 -5.48 -15.42
CA MET A 115 1.72 -4.16 -15.86
C MET A 115 2.53 -3.10 -15.10
N SER A 116 3.33 -2.30 -15.80
CA SER A 116 4.16 -1.29 -15.14
C SER A 116 3.31 -0.05 -14.82
N ILE A 117 2.75 0.02 -13.61
CA ILE A 117 1.89 1.13 -13.16
C ILE A 117 2.67 2.03 -12.20
N LEU A 118 2.76 3.32 -12.53
CA LEU A 118 3.31 4.36 -11.67
C LEU A 118 2.34 4.63 -10.50
N ASP A 119 2.88 4.88 -9.31
CA ASP A 119 2.07 5.18 -8.11
C ASP A 119 1.82 6.68 -7.94
N LEU A 120 1.33 7.31 -8.99
CA LEU A 120 1.08 8.74 -9.02
C LEU A 120 -0.43 9.00 -9.15
N PRO A 121 -1.00 10.01 -8.45
CA PRO A 121 -2.42 10.36 -8.57
C PRO A 121 -2.89 10.61 -10.01
N GLU A 122 -1.99 11.08 -10.87
CA GLU A 122 -2.27 11.40 -12.28
C GLU A 122 -2.23 10.17 -13.20
N THR A 123 -1.74 9.02 -12.70
CA THR A 123 -1.72 7.79 -13.49
C THR A 123 -3.14 7.28 -13.69
N ASP A 124 -3.55 7.08 -14.94
CA ASP A 124 -4.86 6.48 -15.27
C ASP A 124 -4.83 4.97 -14.99
N ILE A 125 -5.13 4.58 -13.74
CA ILE A 125 -5.17 3.17 -13.34
C ILE A 125 -6.38 2.44 -13.92
N ALA A 126 -7.47 3.16 -14.20
CA ALA A 126 -8.69 2.57 -14.76
C ALA A 126 -8.46 2.04 -16.17
N SER A 127 -7.56 2.66 -16.96
CA SER A 127 -7.16 2.15 -18.27
C SER A 127 -6.58 0.72 -18.24
N PHE A 128 -6.01 0.30 -17.10
CA PHE A 128 -5.44 -1.05 -16.91
C PHE A 128 -6.47 -2.09 -16.46
N PHE A 129 -7.67 -1.67 -16.06
CA PHE A 129 -8.69 -2.56 -15.51
C PHE A 129 -9.08 -3.69 -16.48
N PRO A 130 -9.39 -3.46 -17.77
CA PRO A 130 -9.83 -4.54 -18.66
C PRO A 130 -8.81 -5.68 -18.74
N GLU A 131 -7.53 -5.36 -18.84
CA GLU A 131 -6.46 -6.34 -18.96
C GLU A 131 -6.19 -7.07 -17.63
N CYS A 132 -6.19 -6.32 -16.52
CA CYS A 132 -6.04 -6.91 -15.19
C CYS A 132 -7.22 -7.82 -14.84
N PHE A 133 -8.45 -7.39 -15.10
CA PHE A 133 -9.65 -8.14 -14.76
C PHE A 133 -9.75 -9.41 -15.59
N ASN A 134 -9.49 -9.34 -16.89
CA ASN A 134 -9.42 -10.54 -17.72
C ASN A 134 -8.38 -11.55 -17.19
N PHE A 135 -7.22 -11.10 -16.72
CA PHE A 135 -6.26 -12.02 -16.09
C PHE A 135 -6.85 -12.67 -14.82
N LEU A 136 -7.44 -11.87 -13.92
CA LEU A 136 -8.03 -12.37 -12.67
C LEU A 136 -9.20 -13.33 -12.89
N GLU A 137 -10.08 -13.05 -13.86
CA GLU A 137 -11.17 -13.93 -14.27
C GLU A 137 -10.64 -15.27 -14.78
N ASN A 138 -9.60 -15.25 -15.62
CA ASN A 138 -8.98 -16.48 -16.11
C ASN A 138 -8.39 -17.33 -14.97
N VAL A 139 -7.76 -16.72 -13.97
CA VAL A 139 -7.27 -17.45 -12.79
C VAL A 139 -8.43 -18.09 -12.03
N LYS A 140 -9.51 -17.31 -11.80
CA LYS A 140 -10.72 -17.78 -11.12
C LYS A 140 -11.34 -18.98 -11.86
N LEU A 141 -11.45 -18.92 -13.18
CA LEU A 141 -11.99 -20.00 -14.03
C LEU A 141 -11.13 -21.27 -13.99
N GLN A 142 -9.81 -21.12 -13.84
CA GLN A 142 -8.87 -22.24 -13.71
C GLN A 142 -8.80 -22.83 -12.30
N ASN A 143 -9.59 -22.32 -11.34
CA ASN A 143 -9.48 -22.62 -9.92
C ASN A 143 -8.05 -22.39 -9.37
N GLY A 144 -7.34 -21.42 -9.95
CA GLY A 144 -6.02 -21.02 -9.49
C GLY A 144 -6.08 -20.05 -8.31
N VAL A 145 -4.93 -19.81 -7.68
CA VAL A 145 -4.73 -18.76 -6.68
C VAL A 145 -3.81 -17.69 -7.27
N VAL A 146 -4.22 -16.43 -7.21
CA VAL A 146 -3.46 -15.27 -7.69
C VAL A 146 -2.98 -14.40 -6.55
N LEU A 147 -1.71 -14.00 -6.61
CA LEU A 147 -1.18 -12.87 -5.86
C LEU A 147 -1.18 -11.62 -6.75
N VAL A 148 -1.87 -10.57 -6.32
CA VAL A 148 -1.76 -9.23 -6.90
C VAL A 148 -0.83 -8.40 -6.02
N HIS A 149 0.28 -7.90 -6.58
CA HIS A 149 1.24 -7.13 -5.81
C HIS A 149 1.72 -5.87 -6.55
N CYS A 150 2.19 -4.89 -5.77
CA CYS A 150 2.97 -3.77 -6.27
C CYS A 150 4.27 -3.66 -5.46
N ASN A 151 4.86 -2.48 -5.28
CA ASN A 151 6.06 -2.33 -4.44
C ASN A 151 5.71 -2.59 -2.96
N ALA A 152 4.88 -1.73 -2.37
CA ALA A 152 4.51 -1.83 -0.95
C ALA A 152 3.20 -2.60 -0.69
N GLY A 153 2.46 -3.01 -1.74
CA GLY A 153 1.13 -3.58 -1.57
C GLY A 153 0.10 -2.62 -0.95
N VAL A 154 0.35 -1.31 -0.97
CA VAL A 154 -0.48 -0.29 -0.32
C VAL A 154 -1.45 0.36 -1.29
N SER A 155 -1.00 0.76 -2.48
CA SER A 155 -1.79 1.63 -3.37
C SER A 155 -2.28 0.92 -4.64
N ARG A 156 -1.40 0.69 -5.63
CA ARG A 156 -1.76 0.09 -6.95
C ARG A 156 -2.46 -1.27 -6.84
N ALA A 157 -1.86 -2.24 -6.15
CA ALA A 157 -2.43 -3.59 -6.05
C ALA A 157 -3.81 -3.59 -5.34
N PRO A 158 -3.99 -2.92 -4.20
CA PRO A 158 -5.31 -2.73 -3.62
C PRO A 158 -6.30 -2.03 -4.55
N ALA A 159 -5.89 -1.00 -5.29
CA ALA A 159 -6.77 -0.32 -6.24
C ALA A 159 -7.30 -1.25 -7.35
N ILE A 160 -6.43 -2.10 -7.92
CA ILE A 160 -6.81 -3.12 -8.90
C ILE A 160 -7.79 -4.13 -8.28
N ALA A 161 -7.50 -4.62 -7.07
CA ALA A 161 -8.40 -5.56 -6.38
C ALA A 161 -9.76 -4.96 -6.05
N ILE A 162 -9.82 -3.69 -5.62
CA ILE A 162 -11.07 -2.98 -5.36
C ILE A 162 -11.88 -2.85 -6.66
N GLY A 163 -11.26 -2.36 -7.73
CA GLY A 163 -11.90 -2.24 -9.04
C GLY A 163 -12.43 -3.59 -9.53
N PHE A 164 -11.64 -4.65 -9.36
CA PHE A 164 -12.04 -6.00 -9.76
C PHE A 164 -13.25 -6.51 -8.96
N LEU A 165 -13.27 -6.33 -7.63
CA LEU A 165 -14.43 -6.72 -6.82
C LEU A 165 -15.70 -5.96 -7.21
N MET A 166 -15.57 -4.66 -7.51
CA MET A 166 -16.71 -3.87 -8.01
C MET A 166 -17.23 -4.42 -9.34
N TYR A 167 -16.31 -4.82 -10.23
CA TYR A 167 -16.63 -5.39 -11.53
C TYR A 167 -17.26 -6.79 -11.45
N ASP A 168 -16.62 -7.72 -10.73
CA ASP A 168 -16.98 -9.14 -10.67
C ASP A 168 -18.21 -9.39 -9.78
N GLU A 169 -18.29 -8.74 -8.62
CA GLU A 169 -19.37 -8.96 -7.64
C GLU A 169 -20.48 -7.90 -7.72
N LYS A 170 -20.35 -6.91 -8.61
CA LYS A 170 -21.32 -5.79 -8.78
C LYS A 170 -21.62 -5.06 -7.47
N ILE A 171 -20.62 -4.94 -6.60
CA ILE A 171 -20.72 -4.21 -5.34
C ILE A 171 -20.20 -2.78 -5.48
N ASN A 172 -20.70 -1.90 -4.63
CA ASN A 172 -20.23 -0.51 -4.58
C ASN A 172 -18.79 -0.41 -4.03
N PHE A 173 -18.16 0.73 -4.31
CA PHE A 173 -16.80 1.06 -3.89
C PHE A 173 -16.61 0.91 -2.39
N ALA A 174 -17.53 1.43 -1.57
CA ALA A 174 -17.40 1.40 -0.11
C ALA A 174 -17.31 -0.04 0.40
N ARG A 175 -18.11 -0.96 -0.16
CA ARG A 175 -18.07 -2.38 0.18
C ARG A 175 -16.79 -3.04 -0.31
N ALA A 176 -16.40 -2.82 -1.56
CA ALA A 176 -15.17 -3.39 -2.14
C ALA A 176 -13.92 -2.94 -1.38
N PHE A 177 -13.82 -1.64 -1.08
CA PHE A 177 -12.76 -1.05 -0.28
C PHE A 177 -12.70 -1.67 1.12
N SER A 178 -13.85 -1.84 1.78
CA SER A 178 -13.90 -2.45 3.11
C SER A 178 -13.39 -3.90 3.10
N ILE A 179 -13.78 -4.71 2.11
CA ILE A 179 -13.29 -6.09 1.96
C ILE A 179 -11.76 -6.11 1.84
N VAL A 180 -11.21 -5.27 0.96
CA VAL A 180 -9.76 -5.19 0.73
C VAL A 180 -9.03 -4.66 1.96
N LYS A 181 -9.55 -3.62 2.62
CA LYS A 181 -8.96 -3.03 3.82
C LYS A 181 -8.94 -4.01 5.00
N ASN A 182 -9.99 -4.82 5.14
CA ASN A 182 -10.04 -5.85 6.18
C ASN A 182 -9.03 -6.98 5.91
N ALA A 183 -8.86 -7.38 4.65
CA ALA A 183 -7.88 -8.38 4.26
C ALA A 183 -6.43 -7.89 4.40
N ARG A 184 -6.18 -6.63 4.05
CA ARG A 184 -4.87 -5.96 4.15
C ARG A 184 -5.03 -4.59 4.79
N PRO A 185 -4.84 -4.46 6.12
CA PRO A 185 -5.01 -3.18 6.83
C PRO A 185 -4.13 -2.04 6.30
N ALA A 186 -2.98 -2.35 5.69
CA ALA A 186 -2.11 -1.37 5.05
C ALA A 186 -2.69 -0.79 3.74
N ALA A 187 -3.74 -1.39 3.16
CA ALA A 187 -4.33 -0.93 1.90
C ALA A 187 -4.78 0.53 2.00
N CYS A 188 -4.21 1.37 1.15
CA CYS A 188 -4.46 2.80 1.05
C CYS A 188 -4.08 3.26 -0.37
N PRO A 189 -4.96 3.03 -1.37
CA PRO A 189 -4.82 3.64 -2.70
C PRO A 189 -4.55 5.14 -2.59
N ASN A 190 -3.67 5.65 -3.45
CA ASN A 190 -3.42 7.08 -3.50
C ASN A 190 -4.72 7.86 -3.85
N PRO A 191 -4.79 9.16 -3.53
CA PRO A 191 -6.03 9.93 -3.73
C PRO A 191 -6.56 9.91 -5.17
N GLY A 192 -5.69 9.98 -6.18
CA GLY A 192 -6.10 9.94 -7.58
C GLY A 192 -6.72 8.59 -7.98
N PHE A 193 -6.20 7.48 -7.47
CA PHE A 193 -6.80 6.16 -7.67
C PHE A 193 -8.15 6.02 -6.95
N MET A 194 -8.28 6.59 -5.75
CA MET A 194 -9.56 6.62 -5.03
C MET A 194 -10.62 7.37 -5.86
N GLU A 195 -10.28 8.54 -6.40
CA GLU A 195 -11.17 9.29 -7.29
C GLU A 195 -11.54 8.51 -8.55
N GLN A 196 -10.58 7.84 -9.18
CA GLN A 196 -10.82 7.01 -10.36
C GLN A 196 -11.73 5.82 -10.06
N LEU A 197 -11.59 5.17 -8.90
CA LEU A 197 -12.47 4.09 -8.47
C LEU A 197 -13.91 4.60 -8.22
N HIS A 198 -14.06 5.78 -7.61
CA HIS A 198 -15.36 6.42 -7.48
C HIS A 198 -15.98 6.72 -8.85
N LYS A 199 -15.22 7.31 -9.79
CA LYS A 199 -15.69 7.57 -11.16
C LYS A 199 -16.06 6.27 -11.88
N TYR A 200 -15.25 5.22 -11.72
CA TYR A 200 -15.53 3.90 -12.27
C TYR A 200 -16.85 3.33 -11.76
N GLN A 201 -17.18 3.52 -10.48
CA GLN A 201 -18.50 3.15 -9.97
C GLN A 201 -19.62 3.89 -10.71
N GLU A 202 -19.53 5.22 -10.84
CA GLU A 202 -20.59 6.03 -11.44
C GLU A 202 -20.86 5.65 -12.89
N ILE A 203 -19.81 5.38 -13.68
CA ILE A 203 -19.93 4.93 -15.07
C ILE A 203 -20.62 3.56 -15.17
N ASN A 204 -20.43 2.70 -14.17
CA ASN A 204 -20.98 1.34 -14.15
C ASN A 204 -22.26 1.21 -13.30
N LYS A 205 -22.84 2.31 -12.81
CA LYS A 205 -24.14 2.29 -12.12
C LYS A 205 -25.24 1.87 -13.08
N ARG A 206 -26.16 1.03 -12.61
CA ARG A 206 -27.36 0.71 -13.38
C ARG A 206 -28.36 1.86 -13.27
N PRO A 207 -29.21 2.09 -14.30
CA PRO A 207 -30.25 3.12 -14.26
C PRO A 207 -31.21 2.98 -13.06
N GLU A 208 -31.40 1.76 -12.57
CA GLU A 208 -32.26 1.43 -11.44
C GLU A 208 -31.70 1.85 -10.06
N ASP A 209 -30.40 2.15 -9.94
CA ASP A 209 -29.78 2.69 -8.72
C ASP A 209 -29.89 4.23 -8.62
N ILE A 210 -30.52 4.89 -9.60
CA ILE A 210 -30.66 6.36 -9.67
C ILE A 210 -31.92 6.83 -8.93
N HIS A 211 -32.90 5.94 -8.68
CA HIS A 211 -34.23 6.31 -8.17
C HIS A 211 -34.40 6.26 -6.64
N GLU A 212 -33.37 5.87 -5.87
CA GLU A 212 -33.46 5.81 -4.40
C GLU A 212 -33.12 7.14 -3.67
N LYS A 213 -33.08 8.28 -4.37
CA LYS A 213 -32.78 9.60 -3.77
C LYS A 213 -33.85 10.67 -4.00
N THR A 214 -35.11 10.26 -4.07
CA THR A 214 -36.24 11.17 -3.87
C THR A 214 -37.27 10.45 -3.03
N ASP A 215 -37.19 10.64 -1.72
CA ASP A 215 -38.31 10.76 -0.78
C ASP A 215 -37.81 11.39 0.53
#